data_AF-A0A7J7LUM7-F1
#
_entry.id   AF-A0A7J7LUM7-F1
#
_cell.length_a   1.000
_cell.length_b   1.000
_cell.length_c   1.000
_cell.angle_alpha   90.00
_cell.angle_beta   90.00
_cell.angle_gamma   90.00
#
_symmetry.space_group_name_H-M   'P 1'
#
loop_
_entity.id
_entity.type
_entity.pdbx_description
1 polymer ?
#
loop_
_entity_poly.entity_id
_entity_poly.type
_entity_poly.pdbx_seq_one_letter_code
_entity_poly.pdbx_strand_id
1 'polypeptide(L)'
;MCPTPRHSDTPTLGHTCPILFASLSDRKPVESEDEIVVMVVPDYQMLEYVEKIAARLSDDPPRPLIMWNPRLISEDVGVGFNVRKLRRYFLSTFTYVYSMRPLPSGAVFRCYPGSWKVFYDDKARANRYLLAKEQISRPDAEDLEIIFGNVDEKSDEGPSLFARAASIFSSVNRFMKVISR
;
A
#
# COMPACT_ATOMS: atom_id res chain seq x y z
N MET A 1 11.68 29.62 44.98
CA MET A 1 10.84 30.81 45.27
C MET A 1 11.42 31.97 44.46
N CYS A 2 10.55 32.78 43.82
CA CYS A 2 10.83 33.89 42.87
C CYS A 2 11.03 33.48 41.38
N PRO A 3 10.54 34.27 40.40
CA PRO A 3 9.16 34.16 39.88
C PRO A 3 9.07 34.14 38.33
N THR A 4 7.87 33.80 37.83
CA THR A 4 7.42 33.89 36.43
C THR A 4 7.48 35.31 35.85
N PRO A 5 7.72 35.49 34.54
CA PRO A 5 7.22 36.63 33.80
C PRO A 5 5.96 36.26 33.00
N ARG A 6 4.84 36.92 33.33
CA ARG A 6 3.69 37.13 32.45
C ARG A 6 3.86 38.52 31.82
N HIS A 7 3.76 38.61 30.50
CA HIS A 7 3.31 39.74 29.66
C HIS A 7 3.57 39.28 28.21
N SER A 8 2.69 39.38 27.23
CA SER A 8 1.58 40.31 27.00
C SER A 8 0.66 39.74 25.92
N ASP A 9 -0.64 39.93 26.06
CA ASP A 9 -1.62 39.70 25.01
C ASP A 9 -1.42 40.68 23.84
N THR A 10 -1.32 40.13 22.63
CA THR A 10 -1.67 40.81 21.37
C THR A 10 -2.41 39.79 20.49
N PRO A 11 -3.67 40.04 20.08
CA PRO A 11 -4.42 39.13 19.22
C PRO A 11 -4.19 39.48 17.74
N THR A 12 -3.82 38.50 16.92
CA THR A 12 -4.48 38.13 15.63
C THR A 12 -3.61 37.21 14.76
N LEU A 13 -4.26 36.15 14.28
CA LEU A 13 -3.96 35.31 13.12
C LEU A 13 -2.67 34.46 13.12
N GLY A 14 -2.88 33.17 13.38
CA GLY A 14 -2.00 32.10 12.94
C GLY A 14 -2.05 30.97 13.95
N HIS A 15 -2.91 29.97 13.74
CA HIS A 15 -2.75 28.68 14.40
C HIS A 15 -1.44 28.07 13.88
N THR A 16 -0.31 28.43 14.47
CA THR A 16 0.90 27.64 14.32
C THR A 16 0.64 26.36 15.10
N CYS A 17 0.20 25.30 14.42
CA CYS A 17 0.18 23.96 14.98
C CYS A 17 1.65 23.50 15.03
N PRO A 18 2.31 23.49 16.21
CA PRO A 18 3.70 23.07 16.28
C PRO A 18 3.78 21.59 15.89
N ILE A 19 4.73 21.24 15.02
CA ILE A 19 5.01 19.85 14.72
C ILE A 19 5.71 19.25 15.93
N LEU A 20 5.11 18.22 16.53
CA LEU A 20 5.68 17.47 17.63
C LEU A 20 6.24 16.14 17.13
N PHE A 21 7.32 15.69 17.76
CA PHE A 21 7.95 14.40 17.49
C PHE A 21 7.88 13.56 18.76
N ALA A 22 7.43 12.31 18.62
CA ALA A 22 7.38 11.34 19.70
C ALA A 22 7.79 9.96 19.17
N SER A 23 8.34 9.12 20.05
CA SER A 23 8.60 7.71 19.76
C SER A 23 7.32 6.91 19.97
N LEU A 24 7.04 5.92 19.11
CA LEU A 24 5.90 5.01 19.33
C LEU A 24 6.00 4.22 20.65
N SER A 25 7.19 4.10 21.23
CA SER A 25 7.44 3.46 22.52
C SER A 25 7.20 4.38 23.73
N ASP A 26 6.94 5.66 23.51
CA ASP A 26 6.64 6.60 24.60
C ASP A 26 5.32 6.23 25.29
N ARG A 27 5.17 6.64 26.55
CA ARG A 27 3.96 6.32 27.34
C ARG A 27 2.69 6.89 26.69
N LYS A 28 2.79 8.07 26.08
CA LYS A 28 1.69 8.76 25.40
C LYS A 28 2.26 9.47 24.16
N PRO A 29 2.43 8.76 23.03
CA PRO A 29 3.02 9.32 21.82
C PRO A 29 2.04 10.21 21.04
N VAL A 30 0.76 10.18 21.41
CA VAL A 30 -0.33 10.93 20.80
C VAL A 30 -1.24 11.45 21.92
N GLU A 31 -1.42 12.77 21.93
CA GLU A 31 -2.26 13.53 22.83
C GLU A 31 -3.71 13.65 22.30
N SER A 32 -4.62 14.13 23.15
CA SER A 32 -6.02 14.34 22.75
C SER A 32 -6.18 15.54 21.82
N GLU A 33 -5.28 16.50 21.93
CA GLU A 33 -5.28 17.77 21.22
C GLU A 33 -4.61 17.66 19.84
N ASP A 34 -3.92 16.55 19.55
CA ASP A 34 -3.29 16.32 18.25
C ASP A 34 -4.36 16.17 17.16
N GLU A 35 -4.32 17.07 16.16
CA GLU A 35 -5.28 17.11 15.05
C GLU A 35 -4.92 16.12 13.93
N ILE A 36 -3.64 15.95 13.62
CA ILE A 36 -3.14 15.05 12.58
C ILE A 36 -1.96 14.25 13.13
N VAL A 37 -1.99 12.94 12.93
CA VAL A 37 -0.90 12.05 13.33
C VAL A 37 -0.22 11.46 12.10
N VAL A 38 1.10 11.57 12.04
CA VAL A 38 1.92 10.95 10.99
C VAL A 38 2.86 9.92 11.60
N MET A 39 2.69 8.66 11.24
CA MET A 39 3.61 7.58 11.61
C MET A 39 4.62 7.36 10.49
N VAL A 40 5.90 7.54 10.79
CA VAL A 40 6.99 7.36 9.83
C VAL A 40 7.62 5.99 10.00
N VAL A 41 7.53 5.16 8.96
CA VAL A 41 8.10 3.80 8.88
C VAL A 41 7.77 2.94 10.13
N PRO A 42 6.50 2.83 10.57
CA PRO A 42 6.16 1.91 11.65
C PRO A 42 6.45 0.47 11.23
N ASP A 43 7.06 -0.31 12.12
CA ASP A 43 7.48 -1.69 11.86
C ASP A 43 6.57 -2.73 12.52
N TYR A 44 6.66 -4.00 12.09
CA TYR A 44 5.84 -5.11 12.57
C TYR A 44 5.95 -5.32 14.09
N GLN A 45 7.10 -5.01 14.69
CA GLN A 45 7.32 -5.09 16.14
C GLN A 45 6.43 -4.10 16.92
N MET A 46 6.04 -3.00 16.27
CA MET A 46 5.22 -1.94 16.87
C MET A 46 3.73 -2.07 16.48
N LEU A 47 3.34 -3.14 15.80
CA LEU A 47 1.99 -3.31 15.25
C LEU A 47 0.90 -3.11 16.31
N GLU A 48 1.08 -3.67 17.51
CA GLU A 48 0.10 -3.51 18.59
C GLU A 48 -0.09 -2.04 19.02
N TYR A 49 0.99 -1.26 19.04
CA TYR A 49 0.91 0.17 19.34
C TYR A 49 0.21 0.94 18.22
N VAL A 50 0.50 0.60 16.97
CA VAL A 50 -0.12 1.19 15.78
C VAL A 50 -1.63 0.94 15.77
N GLU A 51 -2.06 -0.30 16.06
CA GLU A 51 -3.48 -0.66 16.16
C GLU A 51 -4.18 0.10 17.29
N LYS A 52 -3.55 0.21 18.47
CA LYS A 52 -4.10 0.98 19.61
C LYS A 52 -4.25 2.46 19.31
N ILE A 53 -3.24 3.06 18.67
CA ILE A 53 -3.29 4.49 18.30
C ILE A 53 -4.36 4.71 17.23
N ALA A 54 -4.41 3.86 16.19
CA ALA A 54 -5.44 3.95 15.16
C ALA A 54 -6.85 3.85 15.75
N ALA A 55 -7.08 2.94 16.70
CA ALA A 55 -8.37 2.81 17.39
C ALA A 55 -8.74 4.07 18.19
N ARG A 56 -7.76 4.73 18.83
CA ARG A 56 -7.96 6.02 19.54
C ARG A 56 -8.15 7.22 18.62
N LEU A 57 -7.79 7.09 17.35
CA LEU A 57 -7.97 8.14 16.34
C LEU A 57 -9.25 7.93 15.54
N SER A 58 -9.88 6.76 15.62
CA SER A 58 -11.16 6.44 14.96
C SER A 58 -12.40 6.88 15.75
N ASP A 59 -12.27 7.77 16.73
CA ASP A 59 -13.40 8.41 17.42
C ASP A 59 -14.25 9.23 16.43
N ASP A 60 -15.45 9.69 16.82
CA ASP A 60 -16.32 10.50 15.95
C ASP A 60 -16.20 12.00 16.30
N PRO A 61 -15.71 12.89 15.39
CA PRO A 61 -15.21 12.61 14.05
C PRO A 61 -13.78 12.03 14.04
N PRO A 62 -13.43 11.19 13.04
CA PRO A 62 -12.14 10.53 13.00
C PRO A 62 -11.00 11.53 12.77
N ARG A 63 -9.95 11.39 13.57
CA ARG A 63 -8.72 12.16 13.42
C ARG A 63 -7.82 11.54 12.35
N PRO A 64 -7.30 12.32 11.39
CA PRO A 64 -6.43 11.80 10.34
C PRO A 64 -5.17 11.10 10.88
N LEU A 65 -4.98 9.85 10.47
CA LEU A 65 -3.76 9.07 10.67
C LEU A 65 -3.11 8.76 9.33
N ILE A 66 -1.89 9.28 9.12
CA ILE A 66 -1.09 9.04 7.92
C ILE A 66 0.04 8.08 8.28
N MET A 67 0.14 6.96 7.56
CA MET A 67 1.29 6.06 7.67
C MET A 67 2.20 6.25 6.46
N TRP A 68 3.42 6.73 6.68
CA TRP A 68 4.43 6.82 5.64
C TRP A 68 5.29 5.56 5.64
N ASN A 69 5.23 4.82 4.53
CA ASN A 69 6.04 3.63 4.26
C ASN A 69 6.00 2.59 5.40
N PRO A 70 4.79 2.16 5.83
CA PRO A 70 4.63 1.22 6.92
C PRO A 70 5.17 -0.17 6.55
N ARG A 71 5.85 -0.82 7.49
CA ARG A 71 6.40 -2.19 7.42
C ARG A 71 5.75 -3.10 8.46
N LEU A 72 4.42 -3.11 8.52
CA LEU A 72 3.65 -3.82 9.55
C LEU A 72 3.62 -5.35 9.40
N ILE A 73 4.31 -5.90 8.39
CA ILE A 73 4.38 -7.34 8.12
C ILE A 73 5.86 -7.72 8.08
N SER A 74 6.26 -8.69 8.90
CA SER A 74 7.60 -9.28 8.84
C SER A 74 7.70 -10.25 7.65
N GLU A 75 8.83 -10.19 6.93
CA GLU A 75 9.16 -11.15 5.88
C GLU A 75 9.49 -12.54 6.45
N ASP A 76 10.06 -12.60 7.66
CA ASP A 76 10.53 -13.83 8.32
C ASP A 76 9.40 -14.64 8.98
N VAL A 77 8.35 -13.97 9.47
CA VAL A 77 7.25 -14.62 10.24
C VAL A 77 6.20 -15.26 9.30
N GLY A 78 6.38 -15.13 7.99
CA GLY A 78 5.63 -15.87 6.98
C GLY A 78 4.18 -15.42 6.78
N VAL A 79 3.58 -15.95 5.71
CA VAL A 79 2.20 -15.69 5.24
C VAL A 79 1.16 -16.38 6.15
N GLY A 80 1.22 -16.10 7.45
CA GLY A 80 0.36 -16.70 8.47
C GLY A 80 -1.06 -16.13 8.53
N PHE A 81 -1.92 -16.74 9.35
CA PHE A 81 -3.28 -16.26 9.64
C PHE A 81 -3.32 -14.80 10.11
N ASN A 82 -2.33 -14.39 10.91
CA ASN A 82 -2.22 -13.02 11.42
C ASN A 82 -1.99 -11.98 10.32
N VAL A 83 -1.15 -12.28 9.32
CA VAL A 83 -0.92 -11.37 8.17
C VAL A 83 -2.19 -11.23 7.32
N ARG A 84 -2.93 -12.32 7.12
CA ARG A 84 -4.22 -12.27 6.42
C ARG A 84 -5.23 -11.42 7.18
N LYS A 85 -5.31 -11.57 8.50
CA LYS A 85 -6.18 -10.78 9.38
C LYS A 85 -5.81 -9.30 9.33
N LEU A 86 -4.53 -8.97 9.47
CA LEU A 86 -3.99 -7.61 9.38
C LEU A 86 -4.37 -6.94 8.06
N ARG A 87 -4.13 -7.61 6.92
CA ARG A 87 -4.50 -7.09 5.59
C ARG A 87 -6.01 -6.91 5.43
N ARG A 88 -6.81 -7.86 5.91
CA ARG A 88 -8.26 -7.88 5.70
C ARG A 88 -9.01 -6.89 6.58
N TYR A 89 -8.57 -6.66 7.81
CA TYR A 89 -9.34 -5.90 8.80
C TYR A 89 -8.70 -4.58 9.21
N PHE A 90 -7.37 -4.48 9.26
CA PHE A 90 -6.69 -3.25 9.68
C PHE A 90 -6.27 -2.42 8.48
N LEU A 91 -5.45 -2.97 7.58
CA LEU A 91 -4.95 -2.20 6.42
C LEU A 91 -6.04 -1.85 5.41
N SER A 92 -7.17 -2.55 5.43
CA SER A 92 -8.32 -2.26 4.57
C SER A 92 -9.09 -1.00 4.97
N THR A 93 -8.91 -0.50 6.20
CA THR A 93 -9.53 0.77 6.66
C THR A 93 -8.79 1.99 6.12
N PHE A 94 -7.54 1.82 5.66
CA PHE A 94 -6.71 2.88 5.12
C PHE A 94 -6.88 3.02 3.61
N THR A 95 -6.84 4.27 3.14
CA THR A 95 -6.77 4.57 1.71
C THR A 95 -5.32 4.80 1.28
N TYR A 96 -4.90 4.12 0.22
CA TYR A 96 -3.59 4.37 -0.40
C TYR A 96 -3.61 5.69 -1.16
N VAL A 97 -2.99 6.72 -0.58
CA VAL A 97 -2.85 8.05 -1.19
C VAL A 97 -1.65 8.17 -2.12
N TYR A 98 -0.55 7.48 -1.80
CA TYR A 98 0.64 7.45 -2.62
C TYR A 98 1.31 6.08 -2.54
N SER A 99 1.73 5.54 -3.69
CA SER A 99 2.50 4.30 -3.75
C SER A 99 3.36 4.29 -5.00
N MET A 100 4.63 3.92 -4.83
CA MET A 100 5.54 3.64 -5.94
C MET A 100 6.17 2.29 -5.65
N ARG A 101 5.91 1.31 -6.51
CA ARG A 101 6.47 -0.04 -6.41
C ARG A 101 7.17 -0.39 -7.72
N PRO A 102 8.50 -0.31 -7.78
CA PRO A 102 9.25 -0.83 -8.92
C PRO A 102 9.11 -2.36 -8.98
N LEU A 103 9.08 -2.90 -10.19
CA LEU A 103 9.05 -4.32 -10.52
C LEU A 103 10.10 -4.60 -11.61
N PRO A 104 10.55 -5.85 -11.79
CA PRO A 104 11.54 -6.17 -12.83
C PRO A 104 11.13 -5.74 -14.24
N SER A 105 9.83 -5.84 -14.55
CA SER A 105 9.28 -5.51 -15.88
C SER A 105 8.70 -4.09 -15.97
N GLY A 106 8.80 -3.28 -14.92
CA GLY A 106 8.23 -1.93 -14.91
C GLY A 106 7.89 -1.40 -13.51
N ALA A 107 6.72 -0.80 -13.33
CA ALA A 107 6.33 -0.23 -12.04
C ALA A 107 4.80 -0.16 -11.84
N VAL A 108 4.38 -0.24 -10.58
CA VAL A 108 3.02 0.10 -10.16
C VAL A 108 3.06 1.42 -9.39
N PHE A 109 2.21 2.35 -9.78
CA PHE A 109 2.17 3.69 -9.25
C PHE A 109 0.75 4.11 -8.87
N ARG A 110 0.65 4.89 -7.79
CA ARG A 110 -0.58 5.55 -7.35
C ARG A 110 -0.24 6.93 -6.82
N CYS A 111 -1.00 7.93 -7.28
CA CYS A 111 -1.03 9.27 -6.71
C CYS A 111 -2.50 9.72 -6.67
N TYR A 112 -3.08 9.83 -5.47
CA TYR A 112 -4.45 10.28 -5.27
C TYR A 112 -4.61 11.75 -5.72
N PRO A 113 -5.72 12.14 -6.37
CA PRO A 113 -6.95 11.37 -6.62
C PRO A 113 -6.90 10.44 -7.85
N GLY A 114 -5.79 10.41 -8.59
CA GLY A 114 -5.64 9.58 -9.79
C GLY A 114 -5.74 8.07 -9.53
N SER A 115 -6.04 7.31 -10.58
CA SER A 115 -6.14 5.85 -10.57
C SER A 115 -4.80 5.15 -10.34
N TRP A 116 -4.83 3.84 -10.07
CA TRP A 116 -3.63 3.01 -10.14
C TRP A 116 -3.16 2.93 -11.59
N LYS A 117 -1.85 3.03 -11.77
CA LYS A 117 -1.19 2.93 -13.08
C LYS A 117 -0.15 1.84 -13.02
N VAL A 118 -0.12 1.02 -14.06
CA VAL A 118 0.95 0.05 -14.30
C VAL A 118 1.76 0.58 -15.47
N PHE A 119 3.07 0.53 -15.35
CA PHE A 119 4.02 0.95 -16.36
C PHE A 119 4.95 -0.19 -16.74
N TYR A 120 5.38 -0.24 -18.01
CA TYR A 120 6.50 -1.06 -18.47
C TYR A 120 7.79 -0.27 -18.43
N ASP A 121 8.90 -0.97 -18.25
CA ASP A 121 10.21 -0.40 -18.54
C ASP A 121 10.40 -0.27 -20.05
N ASP A 122 10.86 0.90 -20.50
CA ASP A 122 11.14 1.16 -21.91
C ASP A 122 12.49 0.55 -22.29
N LYS A 123 12.46 -0.65 -22.87
CA LYS A 123 13.67 -1.36 -23.33
C LYS A 123 14.48 -0.54 -24.35
N ALA A 124 13.85 0.38 -25.09
CA ALA A 124 14.52 1.21 -26.09
C ALA A 124 15.13 2.49 -25.49
N ARG A 125 14.64 2.95 -24.32
CA ARG A 125 15.10 4.17 -23.65
C ARG A 125 15.24 3.93 -22.16
N ALA A 126 16.46 3.70 -21.70
CA ALA A 126 16.76 3.53 -20.29
C ALA A 126 16.15 4.66 -19.42
N ASN A 127 15.61 4.29 -18.25
CA ASN A 127 14.96 5.18 -17.28
C ASN A 127 13.65 5.83 -17.77
N ARG A 128 13.00 5.27 -18.79
CA ARG A 128 11.66 5.68 -19.22
C ARG A 128 10.66 4.58 -18.98
N TYR A 129 9.44 5.00 -18.67
CA TYR A 129 8.34 4.11 -18.37
C TYR A 129 7.20 4.38 -19.35
N LEU A 130 6.60 3.31 -19.88
CA LEU A 130 5.45 3.38 -20.78
C LEU A 130 4.19 2.96 -20.03
N LEU A 131 3.13 3.76 -20.11
CA LEU A 131 1.87 3.45 -19.43
C LEU A 131 1.25 2.19 -20.05
N ALA A 132 1.10 1.15 -19.23
CA ALA A 132 0.54 -0.13 -19.60
C ALA A 132 -0.98 -0.15 -19.49
N LYS A 133 -1.47 0.25 -18.31
CA LYS A 133 -2.88 0.16 -17.93
C LYS A 133 -3.18 1.13 -16.79
N GLU A 134 -4.40 1.66 -16.78
CA GLU A 134 -4.96 2.36 -15.63
C GLU A 134 -6.14 1.58 -15.07
N GLN A 135 -6.26 1.52 -13.74
CA GLN A 135 -7.36 0.83 -13.07
C GLN A 135 -7.70 1.46 -11.71
N ILE A 136 -8.95 1.29 -11.27
CA ILE A 136 -9.48 1.92 -10.05
C ILE A 136 -8.92 1.25 -8.79
N SER A 137 -8.83 -0.07 -8.80
CA SER A 137 -8.31 -0.90 -7.72
C SER A 137 -6.81 -1.17 -7.87
N ARG A 138 -6.16 -1.45 -6.74
CA ARG A 138 -4.75 -1.84 -6.73
C ARG A 138 -4.57 -3.14 -7.51
N PRO A 139 -3.66 -3.21 -8.50
CA PRO A 139 -3.41 -4.45 -9.21
C PRO A 139 -2.81 -5.50 -8.27
N ASP A 140 -3.38 -6.70 -8.29
CA ASP A 140 -2.86 -7.86 -7.59
C ASP A 140 -1.83 -8.64 -8.44
N ALA A 141 -1.42 -9.83 -7.99
CA ALA A 141 -0.41 -10.61 -8.70
C ALA A 141 -0.91 -11.10 -10.07
N GLU A 142 -2.18 -11.53 -10.15
CA GLU A 142 -2.78 -12.06 -11.37
C GLU A 142 -3.00 -10.93 -12.39
N ASP A 143 -3.50 -9.77 -11.94
CA ASP A 143 -3.59 -8.56 -12.75
C ASP A 143 -2.24 -8.22 -13.39
N LEU A 144 -1.17 -8.23 -12.58
CA LEU A 144 0.17 -7.89 -13.05
C LEU A 144 0.69 -8.93 -14.05
N GLU A 145 0.48 -10.23 -13.82
CA GLU A 145 0.87 -11.29 -14.76
C GLU A 145 0.17 -11.12 -16.11
N ILE A 146 -1.13 -10.81 -16.12
CA ILE A 146 -1.89 -10.57 -17.36
C ILE A 146 -1.38 -9.32 -18.08
N ILE A 147 -1.12 -8.24 -17.34
CA ILE A 147 -0.64 -6.98 -17.91
C ILE A 147 0.74 -7.22 -18.55
N PHE A 148 1.71 -7.72 -17.78
CA PHE A 148 3.07 -7.98 -18.27
C PHE A 148 3.15 -9.07 -19.35
N GLY A 149 2.37 -10.15 -19.22
CA GLY A 149 2.36 -11.25 -20.20
C GLY A 149 1.86 -10.84 -21.58
N ASN A 150 0.88 -9.93 -21.66
CA ASN A 150 0.34 -9.43 -22.94
C ASN A 150 1.34 -8.59 -23.76
N VAL A 151 2.47 -8.17 -23.18
CA VAL A 151 3.47 -7.34 -23.90
C VAL A 151 4.60 -8.16 -24.49
N ASP A 152 5.00 -9.26 -23.84
CA ASP A 152 5.98 -10.18 -24.44
C ASP A 152 5.42 -10.85 -25.73
N GLU A 153 4.09 -10.94 -25.87
CA GLU A 153 3.41 -11.39 -27.09
C GLU A 153 3.42 -10.38 -28.25
N LYS A 154 3.58 -9.07 -27.95
CA LYS A 154 3.57 -8.03 -28.99
C LYS A 154 4.94 -7.77 -29.61
N SER A 155 5.99 -8.44 -29.12
CA SER A 155 7.36 -8.23 -29.59
C SER A 155 7.97 -9.38 -30.39
N ASP A 156 7.32 -10.53 -30.60
CA ASP A 156 7.85 -11.56 -31.50
C ASP A 156 6.73 -12.38 -32.20
N GLU A 157 6.84 -12.50 -33.53
CA GLU A 157 6.06 -13.44 -34.34
C GLU A 157 6.30 -14.90 -33.90
N GLY A 158 5.25 -15.66 -33.56
CA GLY A 158 5.33 -17.13 -33.59
C GLY A 158 4.33 -17.92 -32.73
N PRO A 159 3.85 -19.10 -33.20
CA PRO A 159 2.65 -19.80 -32.73
C PRO A 159 2.85 -20.67 -31.47
N SER A 160 3.52 -20.16 -30.44
CA SER A 160 3.89 -20.96 -29.25
C SER A 160 2.79 -21.01 -28.18
N LEU A 161 1.90 -20.01 -28.13
CA LEU A 161 0.90 -19.86 -27.06
C LEU A 161 -0.42 -20.56 -27.33
N PHE A 162 -0.87 -20.60 -28.60
CA PHE A 162 -2.00 -21.46 -28.99
C PHE A 162 -1.67 -22.94 -28.73
N ALA A 163 -0.41 -23.34 -28.95
CA ALA A 163 0.06 -24.69 -28.65
C ALA A 163 0.03 -24.97 -27.13
N ARG A 164 0.49 -24.03 -26.29
CA ARG A 164 0.44 -24.16 -24.83
C ARG A 164 -0.99 -24.18 -24.28
N ALA A 165 -1.85 -23.28 -24.74
CA ALA A 165 -3.26 -23.24 -24.37
C ALA A 165 -4.00 -24.52 -24.81
N ALA A 166 -3.74 -25.03 -26.02
CA ALA A 166 -4.30 -26.29 -26.50
C ALA A 166 -3.85 -27.50 -25.64
N SER A 167 -2.58 -27.53 -25.21
CA SER A 167 -2.09 -28.59 -24.29
C SER A 167 -2.71 -28.51 -22.89
N ILE A 168 -3.02 -27.32 -22.37
CA ILE A 168 -3.70 -27.14 -21.08
C ILE A 168 -5.19 -27.56 -21.20
N PHE A 169 -5.86 -27.20 -22.29
CA PHE A 169 -7.25 -27.63 -22.57
C PHE A 169 -7.38 -29.16 -22.74
N SER A 170 -6.36 -29.81 -23.32
CA SER A 170 -6.35 -31.29 -23.44
C SER A 170 -6.29 -32.01 -22.09
N SER A 171 -5.70 -31.37 -21.07
CA SER A 171 -5.58 -31.91 -19.72
C SER A 171 -6.92 -31.88 -18.99
N VAL A 172 -7.65 -30.77 -19.10
CA VAL A 172 -8.98 -30.59 -18.47
C VAL A 172 -10.02 -31.55 -19.05
N ASN A 173 -9.99 -31.80 -20.37
CA ASN A 173 -10.93 -32.73 -21.01
C ASN A 173 -10.69 -34.21 -20.61
N ARG A 174 -9.46 -34.56 -20.19
CA ARG A 174 -9.14 -35.89 -19.64
C ARG A 174 -9.63 -36.05 -18.19
N PHE A 175 -9.59 -34.98 -17.39
CA PHE A 175 -10.14 -34.99 -16.03
C PHE A 175 -11.67 -35.07 -16.02
N MET A 176 -12.37 -34.38 -16.92
CA MET A 176 -13.84 -34.49 -17.00
C MET A 176 -14.34 -35.88 -17.43
N LYS A 177 -13.55 -36.61 -18.23
CA LYS A 177 -13.91 -37.97 -18.69
C LYS A 177 -13.71 -39.07 -17.62
N VAL A 178 -13.04 -38.76 -16.51
CA VAL A 178 -12.82 -39.67 -15.36
C VAL A 178 -13.88 -39.48 -14.28
N ILE A 179 -14.56 -38.33 -14.25
CA ILE A 179 -15.60 -38.00 -13.25
C ILE A 179 -17.01 -38.40 -13.72
N SER A 180 -17.22 -38.71 -15.01
CA SER A 180 -18.54 -39.10 -15.55
C SER A 180 -18.79 -40.62 -15.58
N ARG A 181 -18.33 -41.37 -14.57
CA ARG A 181 -18.69 -42.79 -14.41
C ARG A 181 -19.15 -43.10 -13.00
#